data_AF-J9BIV8-F1
#
_entry.id   AF-J9BIV8-F1
#
_cell.length_a   1.000
_cell.length_b   1.000
_cell.length_c   1.000
_cell.angle_alpha   90.00
_cell.angle_beta   90.00
_cell.angle_gamma   90.00
#
_symmetry.space_group_name_H-M   'P 1'
#
loop_
_entity.id
_entity.type
_entity.pdbx_description
1 polymer ?
#
loop_
_entity_poly.entity_id
_entity_poly.type
_entity_poly.pdbx_seq_one_letter_code
_entity_poly.pdbx_strand_id
1 'polypeptide(L)'
;MKITLEQSFFFQVLVISAYDLSVDMLDVHADRNTFHRFDKFNTKYNPVGESTLREIFIKTDNYVGGKYFADVLKEVLSDLEDSKYQHAEPRLSIYGHDKEEWDKLAKWAIENDVYSVNARWLIQIPRLYDVYRSKKMVKNFDEMLDNIFTPLF
;
A
#
# COMPACT_ATOMS: atom_id res chain seq x y z
N MET A 1 11.43 0.68 18.82
CA MET A 1 12.70 -0.08 18.82
C MET A 1 12.99 -0.45 17.37
N LYS A 2 14.17 -0.16 16.83
CA LYS A 2 14.51 -0.54 15.45
C LYS A 2 14.96 -2.00 15.47
N ILE A 3 14.40 -2.83 14.60
CA ILE A 3 14.70 -4.26 14.51
C ILE A 3 15.24 -4.58 13.11
N THR A 4 16.13 -5.57 13.01
CA THR A 4 16.62 -6.05 11.71
C THR A 4 15.60 -6.97 11.06
N LEU A 5 15.73 -7.18 9.75
CA LEU A 5 14.88 -8.14 9.04
C LEU A 5 15.01 -9.54 9.66
N GLU A 6 16.24 -9.99 9.94
CA GLU A 6 16.50 -11.24 10.66
C GLU A 6 15.77 -11.31 12.02
N GLN A 7 15.80 -10.24 12.82
CA GLN A 7 15.09 -10.20 14.10
C GLN A 7 13.56 -10.25 13.92
N SER A 8 13.02 -9.63 12.87
CA SER A 8 11.59 -9.70 12.56
C SER A 8 11.14 -11.11 12.16
N PHE A 9 11.95 -11.83 11.38
CA PHE A 9 11.68 -13.21 10.94
C PHE A 9 11.89 -14.24 12.05
N PHE A 10 12.99 -14.15 12.79
CA PHE A 10 13.43 -15.23 13.69
C PHE A 10 13.08 -15.04 15.17
N PHE A 11 12.91 -13.81 15.66
CA PHE A 11 12.92 -13.57 17.12
C PHE A 11 11.67 -12.91 17.72
N GLN A 12 10.91 -12.11 16.98
CA GLN A 12 9.91 -11.24 17.64
C GLN A 12 8.50 -11.19 17.04
N VAL A 13 8.31 -11.48 15.74
CA VAL A 13 7.03 -11.16 15.08
C VAL A 13 6.43 -12.38 14.39
N LEU A 14 7.20 -13.09 13.56
CA LEU A 14 6.64 -14.13 12.70
C LEU A 14 7.04 -15.56 13.09
N VAL A 15 8.21 -15.77 13.71
CA VAL A 15 8.73 -17.13 14.06
C VAL A 15 8.63 -18.09 12.86
N ILE A 16 8.91 -17.58 11.66
CA ILE A 16 8.77 -18.30 10.38
C ILE A 16 10.10 -18.21 9.65
N SER A 17 10.58 -19.34 9.12
CA SER A 17 11.79 -19.38 8.29
C SER A 17 11.50 -18.82 6.90
N ALA A 18 12.52 -18.27 6.23
CA ALA A 18 12.39 -17.81 4.83
C ALA A 18 11.91 -18.92 3.87
N TYR A 19 12.19 -20.18 4.20
CA TYR A 19 11.75 -21.36 3.43
C TYR A 19 10.26 -21.66 3.57
N ASP A 20 9.63 -21.21 4.65
CA ASP A 20 8.22 -21.41 4.94
C ASP A 20 7.36 -20.22 4.44
N LEU A 21 8.00 -19.17 3.89
CA LEU A 21 7.32 -17.98 3.42
C LEU A 21 6.51 -18.27 2.14
N SER A 22 5.21 -17.99 2.17
CA SER A 22 4.30 -18.12 1.04
C SER A 22 3.54 -16.82 0.76
N VAL A 23 2.95 -16.71 -0.44
CA VAL A 23 2.10 -15.57 -0.80
C VAL A 23 0.89 -15.44 0.14
N ASP A 24 0.40 -16.57 0.67
CA ASP A 24 -0.68 -16.57 1.65
C ASP A 24 -0.28 -15.90 2.98
N MET A 25 0.99 -16.01 3.37
CA MET A 25 1.53 -15.35 4.58
C MET A 25 1.70 -13.83 4.39
N LEU A 26 1.70 -13.34 3.15
CA LEU A 26 1.80 -11.91 2.83
C LEU A 26 0.42 -11.21 2.79
N ASP A 27 -0.69 -11.97 2.98
CA ASP A 27 -2.09 -11.49 2.92
C ASP A 27 -2.42 -10.64 1.67
N VAL A 28 -1.83 -10.99 0.52
CA VAL A 28 -1.99 -10.27 -0.76
C VAL A 28 -3.08 -10.91 -1.64
N HIS A 29 -4.20 -11.36 -1.07
CA HIS A 29 -5.24 -12.06 -1.85
C HIS A 29 -6.14 -11.11 -2.61
N ALA A 30 -6.04 -11.07 -3.95
CA ALA A 30 -7.05 -10.48 -4.81
C ALA A 30 -8.16 -11.50 -5.16
N ASP A 31 -9.02 -11.87 -4.21
CA ASP A 31 -10.10 -12.84 -4.46
C ASP A 31 -11.32 -12.21 -5.15
N ARG A 32 -11.98 -12.96 -6.05
CA ARG A 32 -13.25 -12.58 -6.70
C ARG A 32 -14.40 -12.47 -5.69
N ASN A 33 -14.34 -13.18 -4.56
CA ASN A 33 -15.37 -13.11 -3.52
C ASN A 33 -15.27 -11.88 -2.61
N THR A 34 -14.22 -11.06 -2.74
CA THR A 34 -14.07 -9.79 -2.00
C THR A 34 -15.09 -8.74 -2.43
N PHE A 35 -15.80 -8.96 -3.54
CA PHE A 35 -16.83 -8.04 -4.04
C PHE A 35 -18.18 -8.11 -3.31
N HIS A 36 -18.46 -9.18 -2.56
CA HIS A 36 -19.78 -9.38 -1.93
C HIS A 36 -19.76 -9.50 -0.40
N ARG A 37 -18.58 -9.48 0.23
CA ARG A 37 -18.39 -9.66 1.68
C ARG A 37 -17.48 -8.58 2.24
N PHE A 38 -18.08 -7.48 2.69
CA PHE A 38 -17.40 -6.30 3.24
C PHE A 38 -16.51 -6.62 4.46
N ASP A 39 -16.81 -7.72 5.16
CA ASP A 39 -16.04 -8.30 6.25
C ASP A 39 -14.63 -8.77 5.82
N LYS A 40 -14.46 -9.33 4.61
CA LYS A 40 -13.14 -9.69 4.06
C LYS A 40 -12.39 -8.50 3.46
N PHE A 41 -13.10 -7.48 2.99
CA PHE A 41 -12.50 -6.20 2.59
C PHE A 41 -11.87 -5.49 3.79
N ASN A 42 -12.54 -5.52 4.94
CA ASN A 42 -12.01 -4.96 6.17
C ASN A 42 -10.70 -5.64 6.60
N THR A 43 -10.56 -6.97 6.57
CA THR A 43 -9.28 -7.61 6.96
C THR A 43 -8.11 -7.17 6.05
N LYS A 44 -8.36 -7.01 4.75
CA LYS A 44 -7.35 -6.57 3.77
C LYS A 44 -6.92 -5.10 3.90
N TYR A 45 -7.75 -4.26 4.51
CA TYR A 45 -7.48 -2.83 4.77
C TYR A 45 -7.40 -2.46 6.26
N ASN A 46 -7.60 -3.43 7.17
CA ASN A 46 -7.49 -3.22 8.60
C ASN A 46 -6.00 -3.29 8.97
N PRO A 47 -5.37 -2.19 9.39
CA PRO A 47 -3.95 -2.14 9.71
C PRO A 47 -3.57 -2.93 10.99
N VAL A 48 -4.43 -3.85 11.46
CA VAL A 48 -4.27 -4.58 12.72
C VAL A 48 -4.70 -6.04 12.49
N GLY A 49 -3.77 -6.85 11.99
CA GLY A 49 -4.02 -8.29 11.78
C GLY A 49 -2.78 -9.18 11.55
N GLU A 50 -1.56 -8.66 11.78
CA GLU A 50 -0.23 -9.14 11.31
C GLU A 50 0.13 -8.68 9.90
N SER A 51 0.66 -7.45 9.89
CA SER A 51 0.82 -6.53 8.78
C SER A 51 2.28 -6.23 8.45
N THR A 52 3.23 -6.90 9.11
CA THR A 52 4.62 -6.45 9.17
C THR A 52 5.35 -6.65 7.84
N LEU A 53 5.22 -7.82 7.21
CA LEU A 53 5.83 -8.06 5.90
C LEU A 53 5.18 -7.22 4.80
N ARG A 54 3.85 -7.08 4.83
CA ARG A 54 3.14 -6.20 3.90
C ARG A 54 3.59 -4.75 4.07
N GLU A 55 3.76 -4.28 5.30
CA GLU A 55 4.25 -2.94 5.59
C GLU A 55 5.69 -2.74 5.08
N ILE A 56 6.55 -3.75 5.22
CA ILE A 56 7.94 -3.69 4.75
C ILE A 56 8.02 -3.72 3.22
N PHE A 57 7.29 -4.62 2.56
CA PHE A 57 7.48 -4.95 1.14
C PHE A 57 6.43 -4.36 0.18
N ILE A 58 5.24 -4.01 0.65
CA ILE A 58 4.08 -3.68 -0.20
C ILE A 58 3.38 -2.39 0.29
N LYS A 59 4.15 -1.48 0.89
CA LYS A 59 3.69 -0.15 1.28
C LYS A 59 4.64 0.90 0.76
N THR A 60 4.08 2.02 0.30
CA THR A 60 4.83 3.20 -0.17
C THR A 60 5.38 4.02 1.00
N ASP A 61 4.65 4.06 2.11
CA ASP A 61 5.00 4.78 3.32
C ASP A 61 5.33 3.81 4.47
N ASN A 62 6.63 3.59 4.69
CA ASN A 62 7.18 2.75 5.76
C ASN A 62 8.54 3.30 6.23
N TYR A 63 9.15 2.64 7.23
CA TYR A 63 10.42 3.09 7.82
C TYR A 63 11.59 3.26 6.82
N VAL A 64 11.60 2.50 5.72
CA VAL A 64 12.63 2.59 4.67
C VAL A 64 12.15 3.37 3.43
N GLY A 65 11.07 4.14 3.57
CA GLY A 65 10.53 4.97 2.49
C GLY A 65 10.04 4.15 1.30
N GLY A 66 9.45 2.98 1.55
CA GLY A 66 8.86 2.15 0.49
C GLY A 66 9.84 1.60 -0.55
N LYS A 67 11.15 1.60 -0.24
CA LYS A 67 12.22 1.18 -1.15
C LYS A 67 11.96 -0.20 -1.77
N TYR A 68 11.67 -1.20 -0.95
CA TYR A 68 11.48 -2.57 -1.44
C TYR A 68 10.27 -2.70 -2.37
N PHE A 69 9.19 -1.96 -2.07
CA PHE A 69 8.02 -1.96 -2.93
C PHE A 69 8.35 -1.34 -4.30
N ALA A 70 9.11 -0.25 -4.31
CA ALA A 70 9.55 0.38 -5.54
C ALA A 70 10.51 -0.50 -6.35
N ASP A 71 11.46 -1.17 -5.71
CA ASP A 71 12.40 -2.09 -6.38
C ASP A 71 11.64 -3.22 -7.09
N VAL A 72 10.65 -3.82 -6.42
CA VAL A 72 9.78 -4.85 -7.05
C VAL A 72 8.97 -4.27 -8.21
N LEU A 73 8.41 -3.07 -8.04
CA LEU A 73 7.64 -2.43 -9.11
C LEU A 73 8.50 -2.13 -10.35
N LYS A 74 9.77 -1.76 -10.18
CA LYS A 74 10.67 -1.50 -11.31
C LYS A 74 10.88 -2.71 -12.19
N GLU A 75 11.07 -3.89 -11.60
CA GLU A 75 11.17 -5.14 -12.36
C GLU A 75 9.88 -5.38 -13.18
N VAL A 76 8.71 -5.19 -12.56
CA VAL A 76 7.42 -5.33 -13.25
C VAL A 76 7.24 -4.28 -14.36
N LEU A 77 7.67 -3.04 -14.14
CA LEU A 77 7.61 -1.99 -15.13
C LEU A 77 8.58 -2.25 -16.29
N SER A 78 9.77 -2.78 -16.03
CA SER A 78 10.73 -3.18 -17.05
C SER A 78 10.15 -4.28 -17.95
N ASP A 79 9.54 -5.32 -17.36
CA ASP A 79 8.88 -6.39 -18.12
C ASP A 79 7.72 -5.87 -19.00
N LEU A 80 6.98 -4.87 -18.49
CA LEU A 80 5.92 -4.20 -19.24
C LEU A 80 6.47 -3.39 -20.42
N GLU A 81 7.64 -2.77 -20.28
CA GLU A 81 8.30 -1.99 -21.34
C GLU A 81 8.86 -2.87 -22.45
N ASP A 82 9.41 -4.04 -22.11
CA ASP A 82 9.83 -5.06 -23.08
C ASP A 82 8.65 -5.58 -23.90
N SER A 83 7.45 -5.57 -23.32
CA SER A 83 6.21 -6.00 -23.94
C SER A 83 5.50 -4.86 -24.69
N LYS A 84 5.86 -4.64 -25.96
CA LYS A 84 5.37 -3.52 -26.81
C LYS A 84 3.85 -3.24 -26.79
N TYR A 85 3.01 -4.26 -26.59
CA TYR A 85 1.55 -4.13 -26.65
C TYR A 85 0.86 -4.35 -25.29
N GLN A 86 1.64 -4.44 -24.20
CA GLN A 86 1.09 -4.59 -22.86
C GLN A 86 1.10 -3.26 -22.14
N HIS A 87 -0.06 -2.88 -21.62
CA HIS A 87 -0.23 -1.68 -20.82
C HIS A 87 -0.91 -2.04 -19.50
N ALA A 88 -0.57 -1.30 -18.45
CA ALA A 88 -1.14 -1.52 -17.13
C ALA A 88 -1.62 -0.21 -16.49
N GLU A 89 -2.72 -0.29 -15.73
CA GLU A 89 -3.23 0.81 -14.93
C GLU A 89 -3.19 0.45 -13.43
N PRO A 90 -1.99 0.41 -12.81
CA PRO A 90 -1.86 0.07 -11.41
C PRO A 90 -2.52 1.11 -10.50
N ARG A 91 -3.05 0.65 -9.37
CA ARG A 91 -3.79 1.48 -8.41
C ARG A 91 -3.00 1.69 -7.12
N LEU A 92 -2.87 2.94 -6.70
CA LEU A 92 -2.29 3.33 -5.41
C LEU A 92 -3.33 4.03 -4.55
N SER A 93 -3.34 3.73 -3.25
CA SER A 93 -4.35 4.28 -2.34
C SER A 93 -3.91 5.58 -1.71
N ILE A 94 -4.85 6.53 -1.64
CA ILE A 94 -4.85 7.61 -0.67
C ILE A 94 -6.10 7.44 0.18
N TYR A 95 -5.94 7.54 1.50
CA TYR A 95 -6.97 7.26 2.49
C TYR A 95 -7.69 8.53 2.94
N GLY A 96 -7.07 9.69 2.80
CA GLY A 96 -7.70 10.99 3.11
C GLY A 96 -7.85 11.26 4.60
N HIS A 97 -7.06 10.61 5.45
CA HIS A 97 -7.04 10.90 6.88
C HIS A 97 -5.98 11.94 7.26
N ASP A 98 -5.02 12.20 6.36
CA ASP A 98 -3.97 13.20 6.50
C ASP A 98 -3.79 13.98 5.18
N LYS A 99 -3.56 15.30 5.27
CA LYS A 99 -3.32 16.19 4.11
C LYS A 99 -2.01 15.87 3.41
N GLU A 100 -1.02 15.39 4.17
CA GLU A 100 0.32 15.13 3.66
C GLU A 100 0.42 13.84 2.83
N GLU A 101 -0.66 13.05 2.73
CA GLU A 101 -0.65 11.77 2.01
C GLU A 101 -0.25 11.92 0.53
N TRP A 102 -0.73 12.98 -0.13
CA TRP A 102 -0.34 13.28 -1.50
C TRP A 102 1.14 13.60 -1.64
N ASP A 103 1.67 14.46 -0.77
CA ASP A 103 3.08 14.85 -0.80
C ASP A 103 3.99 13.65 -0.51
N LYS A 104 3.63 12.82 0.47
CA LYS A 104 4.34 11.58 0.80
C LYS A 104 4.36 10.61 -0.38
N LEU A 105 3.21 10.42 -1.03
CA LEU A 105 3.11 9.53 -2.18
C LEU A 105 3.89 10.06 -3.39
N ALA A 106 3.77 11.36 -3.69
CA ALA A 106 4.49 12.00 -4.79
C ALA A 106 6.00 11.95 -4.58
N LYS A 107 6.46 12.25 -3.36
CA LYS A 107 7.87 12.14 -2.96
C LYS A 107 8.39 10.72 -3.15
N TRP A 108 7.65 9.72 -2.66
CA TRP A 108 8.01 8.31 -2.85
C TRP A 108 8.14 7.96 -4.34
N ALA A 109 7.20 8.43 -5.17
CA ALA A 109 7.19 8.12 -6.59
C ALA A 109 8.40 8.71 -7.33
N ILE A 110 8.77 9.95 -6.99
CA ILE A 110 9.90 10.68 -7.60
C ILE A 110 11.23 10.13 -7.11
N GLU A 111 11.41 9.98 -5.80
CA GLU A 111 12.68 9.51 -5.21
C GLU A 111 13.04 8.09 -5.67
N ASN A 112 12.02 7.26 -5.90
CA ASN A 112 12.23 5.91 -6.36
C ASN A 112 12.10 5.75 -7.88
N ASP A 113 11.82 6.79 -8.67
CA ASP A 113 11.72 6.69 -10.14
C ASP A 113 10.79 5.57 -10.63
N VAL A 114 9.57 5.49 -10.08
CA VAL A 114 8.56 4.48 -10.43
C VAL A 114 7.68 4.96 -11.59
N TYR A 115 8.32 5.17 -12.73
CA TYR A 115 7.71 5.62 -13.98
C TYR A 115 7.85 4.57 -15.08
N SER A 116 6.85 4.48 -15.96
CA SER A 116 6.94 3.73 -17.20
C SER A 116 6.06 4.34 -18.27
N VAL A 117 6.47 4.19 -19.54
CA VAL A 117 5.66 4.60 -20.69
C VAL A 117 4.40 3.74 -20.81
N ASN A 118 4.50 2.47 -20.40
CA ASN A 118 3.43 1.49 -20.55
C ASN A 118 2.49 1.42 -19.33
N ALA A 119 2.78 2.19 -18.27
CA ALA A 119 1.96 2.25 -17.07
C ALA A 119 1.33 3.64 -16.82
N ARG A 120 0.09 3.63 -16.33
CA ARG A 120 -0.60 4.84 -15.86
C ARG A 120 -1.20 4.61 -14.48
N TRP A 121 -0.80 5.42 -13.52
CA TRP A 121 -1.24 5.27 -12.14
C TRP A 121 -2.65 5.83 -11.95
N LEU A 122 -3.48 5.06 -11.27
CA LEU A 122 -4.81 5.49 -10.82
C LEU A 122 -4.81 5.60 -9.29
N ILE A 123 -5.27 6.73 -8.78
CA ILE A 123 -5.41 6.93 -7.34
C ILE A 123 -6.77 6.39 -6.90
N GLN A 124 -6.74 5.44 -5.97
CA GLN A 124 -7.93 4.86 -5.37
C GLN A 124 -8.16 5.46 -3.98
N ILE A 125 -9.42 5.77 -3.69
CA ILE A 125 -9.83 6.32 -2.38
C ILE A 125 -10.79 5.33 -1.73
N PRO A 126 -10.33 4.57 -0.72
CA PRO A 126 -11.19 3.66 0.03
C PRO A 126 -12.29 4.43 0.78
N ARG A 127 -13.53 3.94 0.67
CA ARG A 127 -14.72 4.53 1.34
C ARG A 127 -14.82 4.07 2.80
N LEU A 128 -13.82 4.42 3.61
CA LEU A 128 -13.65 3.97 5.00
C LEU A 128 -13.91 5.09 6.04
N TYR A 129 -14.72 6.09 5.68
CA TYR A 129 -14.99 7.25 6.53
C TYR A 129 -15.55 6.87 7.91
N ASP A 130 -16.44 5.89 7.97
CA ASP A 130 -17.03 5.36 9.20
C ASP A 130 -15.96 4.82 10.17
N VAL A 131 -14.97 4.09 9.63
CA VAL A 131 -13.82 3.60 10.40
C VAL A 131 -12.95 4.76 10.89
N TYR A 132 -12.61 5.71 10.03
CA TYR A 132 -11.78 6.87 10.42
C TYR A 132 -12.47 7.76 11.45
N ARG A 133 -13.78 7.93 11.32
CA ARG A 133 -14.58 8.70 12.28
C ARG A 133 -14.66 8.01 13.63
N SER A 134 -14.87 6.69 13.67
CA SER A 134 -14.90 5.93 14.92
C SER A 134 -13.55 5.96 15.66
N LYS A 135 -12.44 5.93 14.92
CA LYS A 135 -11.07 6.07 15.44
C LYS A 135 -10.65 7.51 15.74
N LYS A 136 -11.53 8.49 15.52
CA LYS A 136 -11.25 9.94 15.69
C LYS A 136 -10.06 10.44 14.86
N MET A 137 -9.78 9.81 13.72
CA MET A 137 -8.75 10.26 12.78
C MET A 137 -9.23 11.46 11.96
N VAL A 138 -10.55 11.56 11.70
CA VAL A 138 -11.20 12.69 11.04
C VAL A 138 -12.43 13.15 11.84
N LYS A 139 -12.67 14.46 11.89
CA LYS A 139 -13.75 15.12 12.65
C LYS A 139 -15.06 15.22 11.89
N ASN A 140 -15.06 15.17 10.57
CA ASN A 140 -16.24 15.16 9.71
C ASN A 140 -15.84 14.72 8.30
N PHE A 141 -16.83 14.53 7.41
CA PHE A 141 -16.58 14.09 6.04
C PHE A 141 -15.91 15.20 5.21
N ASP A 142 -16.19 16.46 5.54
CA ASP A 142 -15.59 17.63 4.91
C ASP A 142 -14.05 17.64 5.07
N GLU A 143 -13.53 17.37 6.27
CA GLU A 143 -12.10 17.24 6.52
C GLU A 143 -11.47 16.12 5.69
N MET A 144 -12.16 14.99 5.49
CA MET A 144 -11.67 13.92 4.61
C MET A 144 -11.60 14.37 3.15
N LEU A 145 -12.60 15.11 2.67
CA LEU A 145 -12.58 15.68 1.30
C LEU A 145 -11.49 16.74 1.16
N ASP A 146 -11.32 17.61 2.15
CA ASP A 146 -10.29 18.63 2.19
C ASP A 146 -8.89 18.00 2.17
N ASN A 147 -8.68 16.89 2.89
CA ASN A 147 -7.43 16.13 2.84
C ASN A 147 -7.14 15.49 1.47
N ILE A 148 -8.18 15.15 0.71
CA ILE A 148 -8.04 14.50 -0.59
C ILE A 148 -7.87 15.52 -1.72
N PHE A 149 -8.68 16.56 -1.74
CA PHE A 149 -8.78 17.44 -2.91
C PHE A 149 -7.92 18.69 -2.77
N THR A 150 -7.80 19.28 -1.59
CA THR A 150 -7.05 20.53 -1.42
C THR A 150 -5.56 20.40 -1.76
N PRO A 151 -4.84 19.31 -1.42
CA PRO A 151 -3.44 19.16 -1.82
C PRO A 151 -3.20 19.07 -3.33
N LEU A 152 -4.25 18.89 -4.14
CA LEU A 152 -4.16 18.79 -5.60
C LEU A 152 -4.30 20.14 -6.32
N PHE A 153 -4.75 21.19 -5.63
CA PHE A 153 -5.06 22.50 -6.20
C PHE A 153 -4.22 23.62 -5.55
#